data_AF-A0A923WCN4-F1
#
_entry.id   AF-A0A923WCN4-F1
#
_cell.length_a   1.000
_cell.length_b   1.000
_cell.length_c   1.000
_cell.angle_alpha   90.00
_cell.angle_beta   90.00
_cell.angle_gamma   90.00
#
_symmetry.space_group_name_H-M   'P 1'
#
loop_
_entity.id
_entity.type
_entity.pdbx_description
1 polymer ?
#
loop_
_entity_poly.entity_id
_entity_poly.type
_entity_poly.pdbx_seq_one_letter_code
_entity_poly.pdbx_strand_id
1 'polypeptide(L)'
;EVLAAPERFTLDLTPLLADRDLHALTQANGALNPRVREAGPDTWRGNCYGLTDWFVRVPGATFVPDPQWHYALDYPQERARGLEDREDLFAPGRFSVQLEAGQRLGVQLSTSNPGERDAFAVAGKEARRREKLVSATDQTNKKTALETAADPLPLSPAAQLERALNLAADQFVVRRGRLKRSIIAGYPWFADWGRDALISLPGLLLYTGRTDDARLVLDTFLSARRDGLLPNNFPDTPSQPIGYNAVDSALWGFLALHHYARLAPEPEAFLRKQLPVLADILNHYQRGTHFGIHEDPADHLLSIGEPGIQLTWMDAKLGDWVVTARFGKVVEINALWYNAQLIYADLLRRLGADTEGTAAHWASRAELTRAAFVTQFWNEDRQCLFDYIDGRFKSASVRPNQLLAISLPHPLLSGPKAKAVVRTVEEQLLTPRGLRTLAPGHPDYKPTYEGDQFHRDAAYHQGTVWTWLLGPFCDALIRTRGEAGRKRARQLLLGLLPHVQQEGIVGSISEIFDATAPHRARGCPAQAWSVGEVLRVWRQYSL
;
A
#
# COMPACT_ATOMS: atom_id res chain seq x y z
N GLU A 1 16.52 20.15 -24.09
CA GLU A 1 17.27 21.33 -24.53
C GLU A 1 18.34 20.85 -25.49
N VAL A 2 18.53 21.55 -26.60
CA VAL A 2 19.61 21.25 -27.53
C VAL A 2 20.87 21.94 -27.00
N LEU A 3 21.71 21.20 -26.28
CA LEU A 3 22.92 21.75 -25.65
C LEU A 3 23.95 22.18 -26.71
N ALA A 4 24.07 21.42 -27.80
CA ALA A 4 24.90 21.73 -28.94
C ALA A 4 24.32 21.06 -30.18
N ALA A 5 24.39 21.72 -31.33
CA ALA A 5 24.09 21.16 -32.64
C ALA A 5 24.90 21.93 -33.71
N PRO A 6 25.56 21.24 -34.65
CA PRO A 6 26.35 21.89 -35.70
C PRO A 6 25.48 22.60 -36.75
N GLU A 7 24.23 22.16 -36.92
CA GLU A 7 23.25 22.72 -37.84
C GLU A 7 21.82 22.45 -37.33
N ARG A 8 20.81 23.02 -38.03
CA ARG A 8 19.40 22.70 -37.77
C ARG A 8 19.11 21.24 -38.10
N PHE A 9 18.34 20.59 -37.24
CA PHE A 9 17.95 19.18 -37.43
C PHE A 9 16.47 18.96 -37.14
N THR A 10 15.91 17.90 -37.71
CA THR A 10 14.54 17.46 -37.43
C THR A 10 14.55 16.42 -36.31
N LEU A 11 13.72 16.64 -35.29
CA LEU A 11 13.39 15.63 -34.28
C LEU A 11 12.02 15.04 -34.62
N ASP A 12 12.00 13.73 -34.87
CA ASP A 12 10.77 12.96 -35.07
C ASP A 12 10.39 12.22 -33.78
N LEU A 13 9.16 12.45 -33.32
CA LEU A 13 8.59 11.80 -32.15
C LEU A 13 7.47 10.86 -32.60
N THR A 14 7.66 9.56 -32.40
CA THR A 14 6.66 8.52 -32.74
C THR A 14 6.13 7.91 -31.45
N PRO A 15 4.90 8.22 -31.00
CA PRO A 15 4.33 7.60 -29.82
C PRO A 15 3.94 6.15 -30.11
N LEU A 16 4.21 5.25 -29.17
CA LEU A 16 3.71 3.88 -29.17
C LEU A 16 2.59 3.76 -28.14
N LEU A 17 1.40 3.39 -28.59
CA LEU A 17 0.18 3.39 -27.80
C LEU A 17 -0.29 1.96 -27.53
N ALA A 18 -0.49 1.64 -26.25
CA ALA A 18 -1.10 0.39 -25.81
C ALA A 18 -2.64 0.49 -25.76
N ASP A 19 -3.17 1.63 -25.27
CA ASP A 19 -4.61 1.94 -25.03
C ASP A 19 -5.41 0.74 -24.48
N ARG A 20 -5.05 0.30 -23.27
CA ARG A 20 -5.57 -0.94 -22.67
C ARG A 20 -5.74 -0.86 -21.16
N ASP A 21 -6.44 -1.86 -20.63
CA ASP A 21 -6.47 -2.17 -19.21
C ASP A 21 -5.11 -2.72 -18.72
N LEU A 22 -4.82 -2.56 -17.43
CA LEU A 22 -3.54 -2.94 -16.82
C LEU A 22 -3.30 -4.47 -16.85
N HIS A 23 -4.36 -5.28 -16.90
CA HIS A 23 -4.29 -6.75 -16.92
C HIS A 23 -4.40 -7.38 -18.32
N ALA A 24 -4.64 -6.59 -19.36
CA ALA A 24 -4.69 -7.05 -20.74
C ALA A 24 -3.40 -6.68 -21.47
N LEU A 25 -3.10 -7.33 -22.60
CA LEU A 25 -2.15 -6.84 -23.60
C LEU A 25 -2.89 -6.59 -24.92
N THR A 26 -2.43 -5.61 -25.69
CA THR A 26 -2.99 -5.33 -27.02
C THR A 26 -2.29 -6.19 -28.08
N GLN A 27 -3.08 -6.78 -28.97
CA GLN A 27 -2.61 -7.43 -30.20
C GLN A 27 -3.13 -6.65 -31.39
N ALA A 28 -2.35 -6.61 -32.49
CA ALA A 28 -2.75 -5.89 -33.68
C ALA A 28 -4.11 -6.38 -34.19
N ASN A 29 -5.05 -5.45 -34.36
CA ASN A 29 -6.42 -5.76 -34.73
C ASN A 29 -7.05 -4.64 -35.58
N GLY A 30 -8.17 -4.96 -36.23
CA GLY A 30 -8.90 -4.02 -37.08
C GLY A 30 -9.95 -3.16 -36.36
N ALA A 31 -10.15 -3.34 -35.05
CA ALA A 31 -11.10 -2.55 -34.28
C ALA A 31 -10.53 -1.19 -33.85
N LEU A 32 -9.20 -1.05 -33.84
CA LEU A 32 -8.52 0.18 -33.49
C LEU A 32 -8.88 1.31 -34.48
N ASN A 33 -9.23 2.48 -33.94
CA ASN A 33 -9.38 3.70 -34.69
C ASN A 33 -8.02 4.43 -34.81
N PRO A 34 -7.43 4.51 -36.02
CA PRO A 34 -6.10 5.10 -36.21
C PRO A 34 -6.13 6.63 -36.31
N ARG A 35 -7.32 7.25 -36.32
CA ARG A 35 -7.47 8.67 -36.65
C ARG A 35 -6.97 9.57 -35.53
N VAL A 36 -6.05 10.45 -35.91
CA VAL A 36 -5.61 11.60 -35.10
C VAL A 36 -6.20 12.87 -35.68
N ARG A 37 -6.65 13.77 -34.80
CA ARG A 37 -7.24 15.05 -35.18
C ARG A 37 -6.54 16.18 -34.42
N GLU A 38 -6.47 17.34 -35.04
CA GLU A 38 -6.08 18.56 -34.32
C GLU A 38 -7.14 18.90 -33.25
N ALA A 39 -6.66 19.30 -32.07
CA ALA A 39 -7.48 19.66 -30.92
C ALA A 39 -7.12 21.07 -30.38
N GLY A 40 -6.35 21.84 -31.15
CA GLY A 40 -5.84 23.18 -30.86
C GLY A 40 -4.47 23.40 -31.48
N PRO A 41 -3.89 24.61 -31.34
CA PRO A 41 -2.53 24.89 -31.82
C PRO A 41 -1.51 23.89 -31.27
N ASP A 42 -0.73 23.29 -32.16
CA ASP A 42 0.30 22.30 -31.85
C ASP A 42 -0.19 21.08 -31.03
N THR A 43 -1.49 20.80 -31.04
CA THR A 43 -2.11 19.81 -30.15
C THR A 43 -2.95 18.83 -30.96
N TRP A 44 -2.68 17.55 -30.77
CA TRP A 44 -3.37 16.46 -31.44
C TRP A 44 -4.05 15.54 -30.44
N ARG A 45 -5.20 15.00 -30.85
CA ARG A 45 -6.02 14.06 -30.09
C ARG A 45 -6.24 12.80 -30.89
N GLY A 46 -6.20 11.67 -30.20
CA GLY A 46 -6.70 10.40 -30.72
C GLY A 46 -7.44 9.62 -29.64
N ASN A 47 -8.08 8.54 -30.08
CA ASN A 47 -8.81 7.62 -29.22
C ASN A 47 -8.91 6.29 -29.97
N CYS A 48 -8.18 5.27 -29.52
CA CYS A 48 -8.02 4.03 -30.28
C CYS A 48 -9.25 3.13 -30.15
N TYR A 49 -9.82 2.99 -28.96
CA TYR A 49 -10.96 2.08 -28.71
C TYR A 49 -12.24 2.73 -28.17
N GLY A 50 -12.32 4.07 -28.15
CA GLY A 50 -13.44 4.81 -27.57
C GLY A 50 -13.41 4.90 -26.05
N LEU A 51 -12.32 4.45 -25.40
CA LEU A 51 -12.21 4.38 -23.94
C LEU A 51 -11.72 5.71 -23.34
N THR A 52 -10.53 6.14 -23.74
CA THR A 52 -9.89 7.35 -23.20
C THR A 52 -9.32 8.18 -24.34
N ASP A 53 -9.62 9.47 -24.34
CA ASP A 53 -8.94 10.40 -25.23
C ASP A 53 -7.52 10.63 -24.74
N TRP A 54 -6.55 10.51 -25.65
CA TRP A 54 -5.19 10.97 -25.42
C TRP A 54 -4.93 12.25 -26.20
N PHE A 55 -4.09 13.10 -25.63
CA PHE A 55 -3.65 14.36 -26.21
C PHE A 55 -2.14 14.42 -26.21
N VAL A 56 -1.56 14.80 -27.35
CA VAL A 56 -0.13 15.06 -27.52
C VAL A 56 0.03 16.51 -27.96
N ARG A 57 0.78 17.30 -27.21
CA ARG A 57 1.15 18.67 -27.60
C ARG A 57 2.64 18.76 -27.82
N VAL A 58 3.03 19.18 -29.03
CA VAL A 58 4.43 19.36 -29.45
C VAL A 58 4.52 20.70 -30.18
N PRO A 59 4.90 21.79 -29.47
CA PRO A 59 4.95 23.13 -30.05
C PRO A 59 5.81 23.20 -31.32
N GLY A 60 5.24 23.78 -32.40
CA GLY A 60 5.93 23.94 -33.68
C GLY A 60 6.12 22.65 -34.48
N ALA A 61 5.50 21.54 -34.07
CA ALA A 61 5.57 20.30 -34.82
C ALA A 61 4.55 20.25 -35.97
N THR A 62 4.90 19.50 -37.00
CA THR A 62 3.95 19.02 -38.01
C THR A 62 3.66 17.55 -37.71
N PHE A 63 2.38 17.17 -37.65
CA PHE A 63 2.01 15.76 -37.55
C PHE A 63 1.95 15.14 -38.95
N VAL A 64 2.68 14.04 -39.14
CA VAL A 64 2.66 13.23 -40.35
C VAL A 64 1.95 11.91 -40.02
N PRO A 65 0.71 11.69 -40.50
CA PRO A 65 0.00 10.43 -40.30
C PRO A 65 0.76 9.29 -40.96
N ASP A 66 1.05 8.25 -40.18
CA ASP A 66 1.72 7.04 -40.64
C ASP A 66 1.31 5.87 -39.72
N PRO A 67 0.03 5.47 -39.78
CA PRO A 67 -0.55 4.53 -38.82
C PRO A 67 0.03 3.13 -39.03
N GLN A 68 0.74 2.61 -38.04
CA GLN A 68 1.40 1.32 -38.12
C GLN A 68 1.39 0.59 -36.77
N TRP A 69 1.43 -0.74 -36.85
CA TRP A 69 1.61 -1.61 -35.69
C TRP A 69 3.08 -1.95 -35.52
N HIS A 70 3.58 -1.81 -34.30
CA HIS A 70 4.87 -2.31 -33.86
C HIS A 70 4.65 -3.63 -33.14
N TYR A 71 5.17 -4.71 -33.72
CA TYR A 71 4.83 -6.06 -33.29
C TYR A 71 5.78 -6.61 -32.23
N ALA A 72 5.24 -7.48 -31.36
CA ALA A 72 5.98 -8.37 -30.47
C ALA A 72 6.96 -7.68 -29.52
N LEU A 73 6.59 -6.51 -28.98
CA LEU A 73 7.34 -5.86 -27.91
C LEU A 73 7.45 -6.83 -26.73
N ASP A 74 8.67 -6.97 -26.20
CA ASP A 74 8.99 -7.93 -25.15
C ASP A 74 8.85 -7.30 -23.75
N TYR A 75 8.15 -7.98 -22.85
CA TYR A 75 8.08 -7.66 -21.43
C TYR A 75 8.74 -8.76 -20.57
N PRO A 76 10.08 -8.73 -20.41
CA PRO A 76 10.81 -9.77 -19.67
C PRO A 76 10.34 -9.97 -18.22
N GLN A 77 9.90 -8.90 -17.55
CA GLN A 77 9.39 -8.95 -16.19
C GLN A 77 8.08 -9.74 -16.10
N GLU A 78 7.24 -9.61 -17.13
CA GLU A 78 5.94 -10.28 -17.18
C GLU A 78 6.12 -11.75 -17.55
N ARG A 79 7.07 -12.05 -18.45
CA ARG A 79 7.53 -13.43 -18.70
C ARG A 79 8.05 -14.09 -17.43
N ALA A 80 8.87 -13.39 -16.65
CA ALA A 80 9.38 -13.91 -15.38
C ALA A 80 8.25 -14.17 -14.36
N ARG A 81 7.08 -13.54 -14.55
CA ARG A 81 5.85 -13.79 -13.81
C ARG A 81 4.94 -14.84 -14.48
N GLY A 82 5.34 -15.44 -15.60
CA GLY A 82 4.49 -16.36 -16.36
C GLY A 82 3.17 -15.73 -16.82
N LEU A 83 3.15 -14.40 -16.98
CA LEU A 83 2.04 -13.66 -17.57
C LEU A 83 2.26 -13.55 -19.08
N GLU A 84 1.22 -13.09 -19.79
CA GLU A 84 1.40 -12.65 -21.17
C GLU A 84 2.48 -11.55 -21.22
N ASP A 85 3.44 -11.71 -22.13
CA ASP A 85 4.69 -10.94 -22.15
C ASP A 85 5.01 -10.33 -23.52
N ARG A 86 4.08 -10.44 -24.48
CA ARG A 86 4.22 -9.95 -25.85
C ARG A 86 3.07 -9.05 -26.21
N GLU A 87 3.36 -7.82 -26.58
CA GLU A 87 2.36 -6.82 -26.95
C GLU A 87 2.68 -6.18 -28.30
N ASP A 88 1.63 -5.93 -29.08
CA ASP A 88 1.70 -5.07 -30.26
C ASP A 88 1.26 -3.66 -29.88
N LEU A 89 2.08 -2.66 -30.19
CA LEU A 89 1.78 -1.25 -29.91
C LEU A 89 1.44 -0.49 -31.19
N PHE A 90 0.48 0.41 -31.09
CA PHE A 90 0.03 1.19 -32.23
C PHE A 90 0.75 2.55 -32.29
N ALA A 91 1.35 2.86 -33.43
CA ALA A 91 1.88 4.18 -33.74
C ALA A 91 0.93 4.90 -34.71
N PRO A 92 0.28 6.01 -34.33
CA PRO A 92 -0.62 6.74 -35.22
C PRO A 92 0.10 7.54 -36.32
N GLY A 93 1.39 7.81 -36.15
CA GLY A 93 2.20 8.67 -36.99
C GLY A 93 3.32 9.32 -36.19
N ARG A 94 3.96 10.33 -36.77
CA ARG A 94 5.08 11.04 -36.14
C ARG A 94 4.86 12.54 -36.04
N PHE A 95 5.38 13.15 -34.99
CA PHE A 95 5.46 14.60 -34.82
C PHE A 95 6.87 15.07 -35.16
N SER A 96 7.00 15.85 -36.23
CA SER A 96 8.28 16.36 -36.74
C SER A 96 8.48 17.82 -36.38
N VAL A 97 9.58 18.16 -35.71
CA VAL A 97 9.92 19.53 -35.32
C VAL A 97 11.36 19.87 -35.67
N GLN A 98 11.60 21.06 -36.21
CA GLN A 98 12.95 21.57 -36.49
C GLN A 98 13.53 22.24 -35.24
N LEU A 99 14.75 21.87 -34.87
CA LEU A 99 15.45 22.40 -33.71
C LEU A 99 16.86 22.87 -34.07
N GLU A 100 17.37 23.86 -33.32
CA GLU A 100 18.77 24.33 -33.34
C GLU A 100 19.34 24.46 -31.94
N ALA A 101 20.66 24.66 -31.83
CA ALA A 101 21.35 24.84 -30.55
C ALA A 101 20.71 25.96 -29.70
N GLY A 102 20.57 25.71 -28.40
CA GLY A 102 19.93 26.62 -27.45
C GLY A 102 18.40 26.54 -27.38
N GLN A 103 17.74 25.84 -28.33
CA GLN A 103 16.29 25.67 -28.27
C GLN A 103 15.86 24.60 -27.26
N ARG A 104 14.66 24.78 -26.71
CA ARG A 104 14.05 23.88 -25.72
C ARG A 104 12.67 23.46 -26.22
N LEU A 105 12.48 22.15 -26.37
CA LEU A 105 11.19 21.55 -26.71
C LEU A 105 10.55 20.99 -25.44
N GLY A 106 9.30 21.36 -25.19
CA GLY A 106 8.48 20.80 -24.13
C GLY A 106 7.32 19.99 -24.71
N VAL A 107 7.31 18.69 -24.47
CA VAL A 107 6.27 17.76 -24.94
C VAL A 107 5.29 17.46 -23.81
N GLN A 108 3.99 17.46 -24.10
CA GLN A 108 2.96 17.11 -23.13
C GLN A 108 2.14 15.92 -23.63
N LEU A 109 1.98 14.91 -22.78
CA LEU A 109 1.11 13.76 -22.96
C LEU A 109 0.04 13.81 -21.86
N SER A 110 -1.23 13.70 -22.22
CA SER A 110 -2.33 13.88 -21.26
C SER A 110 -3.59 13.12 -21.68
N THR A 111 -4.38 12.68 -20.71
CA THR A 111 -5.74 12.13 -20.91
C THR A 111 -6.83 13.21 -20.90
N SER A 112 -6.43 14.49 -20.87
CA SER A 112 -7.31 15.65 -20.92
C SER A 112 -6.67 16.76 -21.76
N ASN A 113 -7.48 17.58 -22.44
CA ASN A 113 -6.95 18.60 -23.35
C ASN A 113 -5.99 19.56 -22.60
N PRO A 114 -4.70 19.64 -23.00
CA PRO A 114 -3.73 20.52 -22.36
C PRO A 114 -4.01 22.01 -22.66
N GLY A 115 -4.78 22.33 -23.70
CA GLY A 115 -4.90 23.69 -24.21
C GLY A 115 -3.52 24.24 -24.57
N GLU A 116 -3.32 25.54 -24.40
CA GLU A 116 -2.04 26.22 -24.69
C GLU A 116 -1.11 26.31 -23.47
N ARG A 117 -1.26 25.40 -22.49
CA ARG A 117 -0.41 25.41 -21.28
C ARG A 117 1.05 25.13 -21.63
N ASP A 118 1.95 26.04 -21.28
CA ASP A 118 3.40 25.83 -21.44
C ASP A 118 3.91 24.63 -20.62
N ALA A 119 4.66 23.73 -21.28
CA ALA A 119 5.13 22.50 -20.68
C ALA A 119 6.13 22.75 -19.53
N PHE A 120 7.00 23.75 -19.67
CA PHE A 120 7.99 24.09 -18.65
C PHE A 120 7.32 24.73 -17.42
N ALA A 121 6.31 25.56 -17.62
CA ALA A 121 5.50 26.12 -16.55
C ALA A 121 4.73 25.02 -15.79
N VAL A 122 4.18 24.03 -16.51
CA VAL A 122 3.52 22.85 -15.90
C VAL A 122 4.53 22.03 -15.09
N ALA A 123 5.69 21.71 -15.66
CA ALA A 123 6.76 20.99 -14.95
C ALA A 123 7.24 21.76 -13.71
N GLY A 124 7.44 23.07 -13.81
CA GLY A 124 7.81 23.93 -12.68
C GLY A 124 6.73 24.01 -11.62
N LYS A 125 5.44 24.00 -11.99
CA LYS A 125 4.31 23.93 -11.05
C LYS A 125 4.31 22.59 -10.31
N GLU A 126 4.56 21.49 -11.00
CA GLU A 126 4.65 20.16 -10.40
C GLU A 126 5.87 20.04 -9.47
N ALA A 127 7.03 20.55 -9.86
CA ALA A 127 8.21 20.60 -9.00
C ALA A 127 7.94 21.37 -7.69
N ARG A 128 7.28 22.54 -7.79
CA ARG A 128 6.86 23.31 -6.61
C ARG A 128 5.83 22.57 -5.76
N ARG A 129 4.90 21.80 -6.37
CA ARG A 129 3.93 20.98 -5.62
C ARG A 129 4.64 19.87 -4.85
N ARG A 130 5.57 19.16 -5.48
CA ARG A 130 6.40 18.13 -4.85
C ARG A 130 7.23 18.70 -3.71
N GLU A 131 7.82 19.88 -3.88
CA GLU A 131 8.55 20.53 -2.80
C GLU A 131 7.64 20.89 -1.62
N LYS A 132 6.39 21.31 -1.88
CA LYS A 132 5.39 21.53 -0.82
C LYS A 132 5.06 20.26 -0.05
N LEU A 133 5.00 19.10 -0.70
CA LEU A 133 4.75 17.82 0.00
C LEU A 133 5.89 17.46 0.97
N VAL A 134 7.13 17.77 0.58
CA VAL A 134 8.33 17.49 1.39
C VAL A 134 8.55 18.55 2.49
N SER A 135 8.19 19.82 2.22
CA SER A 135 8.38 20.92 3.18
C SER A 135 7.22 21.09 4.17
N ALA A 136 5.98 20.75 3.79
CA ALA A 136 4.84 20.76 4.71
C ALA A 136 5.01 19.76 5.87
N THR A 137 5.91 18.79 5.67
CA THR A 137 6.20 17.71 6.60
C THR A 137 7.45 17.98 7.46
N ASP A 138 8.32 18.91 7.07
CA ASP A 138 9.54 19.25 7.81
C ASP A 138 9.24 20.17 9.02
N GLN A 139 9.05 19.57 10.21
CA GLN A 139 8.87 20.35 11.46
C GLN A 139 10.20 20.98 11.95
N THR A 140 11.34 20.43 11.54
CA THR A 140 12.68 20.82 11.99
C THR A 140 13.30 21.97 11.21
N ASN A 141 12.78 22.32 10.03
CA ASN A 141 13.40 23.29 9.11
C ASN A 141 12.51 24.44 8.64
N LYS A 142 11.47 24.81 9.41
CA LYS A 142 10.64 26.00 9.08
C LYS A 142 11.41 27.34 9.04
N LYS A 143 12.71 27.37 9.38
CA LYS A 143 13.48 28.61 9.51
C LYS A 143 14.71 28.76 8.59
N THR A 144 15.03 27.79 7.72
CA THR A 144 16.31 27.82 6.97
C THR A 144 16.21 27.64 5.46
N ALA A 145 15.03 27.31 4.90
CA ALA A 145 14.92 26.98 3.47
C ALA A 145 14.61 28.17 2.53
N LEU A 146 14.58 29.41 3.03
CA LEU A 146 14.26 30.60 2.22
C LEU A 146 15.44 31.57 2.02
N GLU A 147 16.59 31.34 2.66
CA GLU A 147 17.72 32.27 2.63
C GLU A 147 19.04 31.51 2.59
N THR A 148 19.45 31.03 1.42
CA THR A 148 20.88 30.94 1.04
C THR A 148 21.00 30.48 -0.42
N ALA A 149 21.53 31.37 -1.27
CA ALA A 149 21.84 31.12 -2.68
C ALA A 149 23.21 30.44 -2.84
N ALA A 150 23.50 29.43 -2.02
CA ALA A 150 24.69 28.58 -2.14
C ALA A 150 24.23 27.16 -2.45
N ASP A 151 25.00 26.44 -3.29
CA ASP A 151 24.70 25.06 -3.69
C ASP A 151 24.22 24.24 -2.49
N PRO A 152 23.01 23.67 -2.51
CA PRO A 152 22.49 22.96 -1.36
C PRO A 152 23.41 21.79 -1.04
N LEU A 153 23.91 21.75 0.21
CA LEU A 153 24.65 20.61 0.74
C LEU A 153 23.85 19.31 0.46
N PRO A 154 24.53 18.19 0.15
CA PRO A 154 23.85 16.92 -0.05
C PRO A 154 22.97 16.59 1.16
N LEU A 155 21.71 16.24 0.91
CA LEU A 155 20.78 15.84 1.97
C LEU A 155 21.39 14.71 2.82
N SER A 156 21.17 14.71 4.14
CA SER A 156 21.56 13.56 4.97
C SER A 156 20.81 12.29 4.52
N PRO A 157 21.35 11.07 4.74
CA PRO A 157 20.66 9.83 4.40
C PRO A 157 19.22 9.74 4.93
N ALA A 158 19.01 10.25 6.15
CA ALA A 158 17.70 10.37 6.78
C ALA A 158 16.75 11.27 5.98
N ALA A 159 17.21 12.48 5.60
CA ALA A 159 16.44 13.41 4.81
C ALA A 159 16.18 12.90 3.38
N GLN A 160 17.13 12.14 2.80
CA GLN A 160 16.96 11.50 1.49
C GLN A 160 15.84 10.44 1.53
N LEU A 161 15.87 9.55 2.53
CA LEU A 161 14.85 8.52 2.71
C LEU A 161 13.48 9.17 2.93
N GLU A 162 13.39 10.12 3.84
CA GLU A 162 12.14 10.80 4.16
C GLU A 162 11.56 11.56 2.96
N ARG A 163 12.40 12.28 2.20
CA ARG A 163 11.99 12.94 0.96
C ARG A 163 11.43 11.93 -0.04
N ALA A 164 12.11 10.80 -0.24
CA ALA A 164 11.65 9.78 -1.15
C ALA A 164 10.30 9.18 -0.73
N LEU A 165 10.12 8.86 0.55
CA LEU A 165 8.88 8.30 1.09
C LEU A 165 7.70 9.28 0.99
N ASN A 166 7.91 10.57 1.27
CA ASN A 166 6.86 11.59 1.12
C ASN A 166 6.41 11.73 -0.34
N LEU A 167 7.35 11.67 -1.30
CA LEU A 167 7.03 11.70 -2.72
C LEU A 167 6.35 10.41 -3.19
N ALA A 168 6.78 9.26 -2.68
CA ALA A 168 6.15 7.96 -2.95
C ALA A 168 4.70 7.95 -2.48
N ALA A 169 4.44 8.47 -1.28
CA ALA A 169 3.11 8.48 -0.68
C ALA A 169 2.05 9.23 -1.51
N ASP A 170 2.47 10.25 -2.27
CA ASP A 170 1.58 10.98 -3.16
C ASP A 170 1.07 10.13 -4.33
N GLN A 171 1.89 9.19 -4.83
CA GLN A 171 1.62 8.42 -6.04
C GLN A 171 0.45 7.44 -5.88
N PHE A 172 0.25 6.91 -4.68
CA PHE A 172 -0.80 5.92 -4.41
C PHE A 172 -2.19 6.51 -4.24
N VAL A 173 -2.31 7.83 -4.05
CA VAL A 173 -3.59 8.47 -3.73
C VAL A 173 -4.33 8.87 -5.00
N VAL A 174 -5.45 8.20 -5.24
CA VAL A 174 -6.23 8.37 -6.48
C VAL A 174 -7.63 8.92 -6.21
N ARG A 175 -8.26 9.41 -7.27
CA ARG A 175 -9.64 9.92 -7.22
C ARG A 175 -10.61 8.83 -7.67
N ARG A 176 -11.67 8.60 -6.90
CA ARG A 176 -12.78 7.71 -7.29
C ARG A 176 -14.00 8.58 -7.61
N GLY A 177 -14.11 9.00 -8.87
CA GLY A 177 -15.03 10.07 -9.25
C GLY A 177 -14.67 11.43 -8.60
N ARG A 178 -15.63 12.35 -8.52
CA ARG A 178 -15.35 13.74 -8.13
C ARG A 178 -15.13 13.93 -6.62
N LEU A 179 -15.87 13.20 -5.79
CA LEU A 179 -15.97 13.44 -4.35
C LEU A 179 -15.30 12.38 -3.46
N LYS A 180 -14.79 11.29 -4.04
CA LYS A 180 -14.13 10.23 -3.26
C LYS A 180 -12.63 10.14 -3.59
N ARG A 181 -11.91 9.53 -2.66
CA ARG A 181 -10.49 9.20 -2.77
C ARG A 181 -10.30 7.73 -2.42
N SER A 182 -9.27 7.13 -2.98
CA SER A 182 -8.83 5.78 -2.64
C SER A 182 -7.30 5.72 -2.64
N ILE A 183 -6.77 4.58 -2.22
CA ILE A 183 -5.34 4.27 -2.25
C ILE A 183 -5.16 3.05 -3.12
N ILE A 184 -4.37 3.17 -4.19
CA ILE A 184 -3.94 2.04 -5.01
C ILE A 184 -2.92 1.24 -4.21
N ALA A 185 -3.10 -0.08 -4.12
CA ALA A 185 -2.25 -0.96 -3.32
C ALA A 185 -0.81 -1.02 -3.84
N GLY A 186 -0.62 -0.98 -5.15
CA GLY A 186 0.72 -0.90 -5.72
C GLY A 186 0.74 -0.85 -7.24
N TYR A 187 1.79 -0.23 -7.79
CA TYR A 187 1.98 -0.11 -9.23
C TYR A 187 3.05 -1.08 -9.74
N PRO A 188 2.85 -1.66 -10.94
CA PRO A 188 1.75 -1.38 -11.86
C PRO A 188 0.53 -2.32 -11.73
N TRP A 189 0.57 -3.32 -10.84
CA TRP A 189 -0.31 -4.49 -10.95
C TRP A 189 -1.59 -4.49 -10.11
N PHE A 190 -1.78 -3.53 -9.21
CA PHE A 190 -2.92 -3.57 -8.30
C PHE A 190 -3.83 -2.35 -8.42
N ALA A 191 -5.10 -2.53 -8.06
CA ALA A 191 -6.07 -1.47 -7.85
C ALA A 191 -6.20 -1.12 -6.36
N ASP A 192 -7.34 -0.60 -5.92
CA ASP A 192 -7.60 -0.22 -4.53
C ASP A 192 -8.13 -1.38 -3.68
N TRP A 193 -7.20 -1.99 -2.93
CA TRP A 193 -7.46 -3.02 -1.94
C TRP A 193 -7.66 -2.42 -0.55
N GLY A 194 -8.74 -2.79 0.14
CA GLY A 194 -9.14 -2.18 1.41
C GLY A 194 -8.18 -2.47 2.55
N ARG A 195 -7.62 -3.68 2.63
CA ARG A 195 -6.59 -4.03 3.60
C ARG A 195 -5.37 -3.13 3.44
N ASP A 196 -4.77 -3.12 2.25
CA ASP A 196 -3.61 -2.31 1.90
C ASP A 196 -3.87 -0.84 2.14
N ALA A 197 -5.00 -0.31 1.66
CA ALA A 197 -5.36 1.09 1.81
C ALA A 197 -5.43 1.49 3.29
N LEU A 198 -6.11 0.70 4.13
CA LEU A 198 -6.32 1.03 5.54
C LEU A 198 -5.08 0.84 6.41
N ILE A 199 -4.21 -0.12 6.08
CA ILE A 199 -2.87 -0.24 6.68
C ILE A 199 -1.99 0.96 6.29
N SER A 200 -2.02 1.36 5.02
CA SER A 200 -1.15 2.42 4.48
C SER A 200 -1.57 3.82 4.93
N LEU A 201 -2.89 4.03 5.13
CA LEU A 201 -3.50 5.34 5.33
C LEU A 201 -2.82 6.20 6.39
N PRO A 202 -2.47 5.70 7.60
CA PRO A 202 -1.82 6.54 8.60
C PRO A 202 -0.50 7.11 8.09
N GLY A 203 0.34 6.28 7.49
CA GLY A 203 1.64 6.71 6.98
C GLY A 203 1.54 7.61 5.76
N LEU A 204 0.72 7.22 4.77
CA LEU A 204 0.64 7.94 3.50
C LEU A 204 -0.11 9.28 3.59
N LEU A 205 -1.03 9.40 4.54
CA LEU A 205 -1.94 10.55 4.61
C LEU A 205 -1.88 11.29 5.94
N LEU A 206 -1.91 10.60 7.09
CA LEU A 206 -2.00 11.30 8.38
C LEU A 206 -0.66 11.87 8.83
N TYR A 207 0.41 11.08 8.79
CA TYR A 207 1.77 11.52 9.16
C TYR A 207 2.42 12.47 8.12
N THR A 208 1.78 12.63 6.96
CA THR A 208 2.12 13.64 5.95
C THR A 208 1.20 14.88 6.00
N GLY A 209 0.25 14.95 6.94
CA GLY A 209 -0.65 16.10 7.12
C GLY A 209 -1.80 16.20 6.11
N ARG A 210 -2.06 15.16 5.31
CA ARG A 210 -3.14 15.08 4.30
C ARG A 210 -4.45 14.55 4.91
N THR A 211 -4.90 15.20 5.98
CA THR A 211 -6.05 14.74 6.78
C THR A 211 -7.37 14.73 6.01
N ASP A 212 -7.54 15.66 5.06
CA ASP A 212 -8.73 15.69 4.19
C ASP A 212 -8.81 14.49 3.25
N ASP A 213 -7.69 14.12 2.63
CA ASP A 213 -7.64 12.91 1.80
C ASP A 213 -7.89 11.67 2.68
N ALA A 214 -7.32 11.61 3.89
CA ALA A 214 -7.56 10.51 4.84
C ALA A 214 -9.04 10.37 5.18
N ARG A 215 -9.73 11.49 5.45
CA ARG A 215 -11.18 11.50 5.71
C ARG A 215 -11.97 10.95 4.53
N LEU A 216 -11.62 11.34 3.30
CA LEU A 216 -12.29 10.88 2.09
C LEU A 216 -12.06 9.39 1.80
N VAL A 217 -10.86 8.88 2.06
CA VAL A 217 -10.56 7.44 1.94
C VAL A 217 -11.35 6.65 2.98
N LEU A 218 -11.31 7.05 4.26
CA LEU A 218 -12.08 6.41 5.33
C LEU A 218 -13.58 6.38 5.02
N ASP A 219 -14.17 7.52 4.61
CA ASP A 219 -15.58 7.59 4.24
C ASP A 219 -15.91 6.68 3.03
N THR A 220 -14.98 6.54 2.08
CA THR A 220 -15.15 5.68 0.90
C THR A 220 -15.28 4.21 1.28
N PHE A 221 -14.39 3.70 2.14
CA PHE A 221 -14.44 2.30 2.58
C PHE A 221 -15.58 2.04 3.57
N LEU A 222 -15.75 2.88 4.60
CA LEU A 222 -16.80 2.70 5.63
C LEU A 222 -18.22 2.78 5.05
N SER A 223 -18.43 3.63 4.04
CA SER A 223 -19.74 3.73 3.37
C SER A 223 -20.02 2.56 2.43
N ALA A 224 -19.01 1.78 2.04
CA ALA A 224 -19.14 0.61 1.18
C ALA A 224 -19.29 -0.70 1.98
N ARG A 225 -19.43 -0.63 3.31
CA ARG A 225 -19.58 -1.81 4.16
C ARG A 225 -20.81 -2.64 3.80
N ARG A 226 -20.73 -3.94 4.01
CA ARG A 226 -21.85 -4.87 3.89
C ARG A 226 -21.74 -5.93 4.97
N ASP A 227 -22.80 -6.11 5.75
CA ASP A 227 -22.86 -7.12 6.83
C ASP A 227 -21.67 -7.06 7.80
N GLY A 228 -21.25 -5.85 8.17
CA GLY A 228 -20.09 -5.61 9.03
C GLY A 228 -18.72 -5.75 8.36
N LEU A 229 -18.64 -6.19 7.11
CA LEU A 229 -17.39 -6.32 6.36
C LEU A 229 -17.12 -5.06 5.53
N LEU A 230 -15.84 -4.70 5.39
CA LEU A 230 -15.39 -3.70 4.42
C LEU A 230 -14.90 -4.37 3.14
N PRO A 231 -14.92 -3.65 2.00
CA PRO A 231 -14.36 -4.16 0.76
C PRO A 231 -12.93 -4.68 0.94
N ASN A 232 -12.65 -5.87 0.42
CA ASN A 232 -11.28 -6.36 0.21
C ASN A 232 -10.67 -5.68 -1.01
N ASN A 233 -11.41 -5.57 -2.11
CA ASN A 233 -11.03 -4.84 -3.30
C ASN A 233 -12.26 -4.18 -3.92
N PHE A 234 -12.08 -2.96 -4.44
CA PHE A 234 -13.00 -2.45 -5.44
C PHE A 234 -12.64 -3.08 -6.80
N PRO A 235 -13.64 -3.35 -7.65
CA PRO A 235 -13.40 -3.97 -8.94
C PRO A 235 -12.76 -2.99 -9.92
N ASP A 236 -11.90 -3.50 -10.81
CA ASP A 236 -11.26 -2.72 -11.87
C ASP A 236 -12.28 -2.20 -12.89
N THR A 237 -13.37 -2.96 -13.07
CA THR A 237 -14.46 -2.63 -13.99
C THR A 237 -15.81 -2.48 -13.25
N PRO A 238 -16.68 -1.52 -13.64
CA PRO A 238 -17.96 -1.31 -12.96
C PRO A 238 -18.94 -2.50 -12.98
N SER A 239 -18.72 -3.49 -13.84
CA SER A 239 -19.61 -4.66 -14.01
C SER A 239 -19.34 -5.77 -12.99
N GLN A 240 -18.17 -5.78 -12.35
CA GLN A 240 -17.82 -6.79 -11.35
C GLN A 240 -18.32 -6.40 -9.95
N PRO A 241 -18.69 -7.37 -9.09
CA PRO A 241 -19.05 -7.08 -7.72
C PRO A 241 -17.83 -6.70 -6.88
N ILE A 242 -18.07 -5.91 -5.82
CA ILE A 242 -17.06 -5.63 -4.79
C ILE A 242 -16.75 -6.92 -4.02
N GLY A 243 -15.47 -7.22 -3.83
CA GLY A 243 -15.02 -8.34 -3.00
C GLY A 243 -15.10 -8.00 -1.51
N TYR A 244 -15.58 -8.93 -0.69
CA TYR A 244 -15.70 -8.77 0.78
C TYR A 244 -14.98 -9.89 1.56
N ASN A 245 -14.16 -10.69 0.89
CA ASN A 245 -13.42 -11.82 1.47
C ASN A 245 -12.16 -11.37 2.24
N ALA A 246 -12.30 -10.42 3.17
CA ALA A 246 -11.24 -9.99 4.06
C ALA A 246 -11.79 -9.76 5.47
N VAL A 247 -11.30 -10.55 6.44
CA VAL A 247 -11.75 -10.41 7.84
C VAL A 247 -11.14 -9.20 8.54
N ASP A 248 -10.00 -8.72 8.08
CA ASP A 248 -9.19 -7.70 8.75
C ASP A 248 -9.38 -6.28 8.19
N SER A 249 -9.90 -6.10 6.97
CA SER A 249 -10.12 -4.76 6.38
C SER A 249 -10.95 -3.87 7.31
N ALA A 250 -12.06 -4.38 7.85
CA ALA A 250 -12.89 -3.62 8.79
C ALA A 250 -12.15 -3.27 10.07
N LEU A 251 -11.38 -4.21 10.61
CA LEU A 251 -10.61 -4.02 11.84
C LEU A 251 -9.48 -2.99 11.65
N TRP A 252 -8.76 -3.04 10.53
CA TRP A 252 -7.79 -1.99 10.14
C TRP A 252 -8.44 -0.61 10.00
N GLY A 253 -9.72 -0.55 9.63
CA GLY A 253 -10.51 0.68 9.65
C GLY A 253 -10.60 1.33 11.04
N PHE A 254 -10.72 0.54 12.12
CA PHE A 254 -10.67 1.06 13.49
C PHE A 254 -9.30 1.66 13.81
N LEU A 255 -8.22 0.97 13.42
CA LEU A 255 -6.85 1.45 13.63
C LEU A 255 -6.60 2.76 12.87
N ALA A 256 -7.04 2.85 11.62
CA ALA A 256 -6.96 4.06 10.81
C ALA A 256 -7.76 5.22 11.45
N LEU A 257 -8.95 4.95 11.99
CA LEU A 257 -9.75 5.95 12.73
C LEU A 257 -9.11 6.37 14.05
N HIS A 258 -8.43 5.46 14.76
CA HIS A 258 -7.64 5.79 15.95
C HIS A 258 -6.55 6.81 15.62
N HIS A 259 -5.79 6.58 14.55
CA HIS A 259 -4.80 7.56 14.07
C HIS A 259 -5.46 8.86 13.61
N TYR A 260 -6.58 8.79 12.86
CA TYR A 260 -7.31 9.98 12.41
C TYR A 260 -7.76 10.84 13.59
N ALA A 261 -8.33 10.22 14.62
CA ALA A 261 -8.74 10.91 15.84
C ALA A 261 -7.58 11.65 16.50
N ARG A 262 -6.37 11.09 16.49
CA ARG A 262 -5.19 11.69 17.13
C ARG A 262 -4.53 12.79 16.31
N LEU A 263 -4.58 12.69 14.98
CA LEU A 263 -3.75 13.50 14.08
C LEU A 263 -4.53 14.53 13.27
N ALA A 264 -5.83 14.32 13.06
CA ALA A 264 -6.65 15.31 12.36
C ALA A 264 -6.94 16.51 13.30
N PRO A 265 -6.94 17.76 12.79
CA PRO A 265 -7.20 18.95 13.61
C PRO A 265 -8.60 19.01 14.24
N GLU A 266 -9.64 18.64 13.49
CA GLU A 266 -11.05 18.72 13.92
C GLU A 266 -11.78 17.41 13.61
N PRO A 267 -11.45 16.30 14.29
CA PRO A 267 -11.96 14.98 13.92
C PRO A 267 -13.40 14.72 14.39
N GLU A 268 -13.90 15.48 15.36
CA GLU A 268 -15.08 15.12 16.17
C GLU A 268 -16.33 14.89 15.31
N ALA A 269 -16.63 15.82 14.39
CA ALA A 269 -17.84 15.73 13.55
C ALA A 269 -17.81 14.49 12.66
N PHE A 270 -16.65 14.20 12.04
CA PHE A 270 -16.48 13.02 11.21
C PHE A 270 -16.57 11.73 12.04
N LEU A 271 -15.88 11.66 13.18
CA LEU A 271 -15.88 10.47 14.02
C LEU A 271 -17.28 10.16 14.59
N ARG A 272 -18.05 11.19 15.00
CA ARG A 272 -19.44 11.00 15.42
C ARG A 272 -20.30 10.34 14.35
N LYS A 273 -20.13 10.74 13.08
CA LYS A 273 -20.81 10.10 11.93
C LYS A 273 -20.45 8.62 11.81
N GLN A 274 -19.23 8.23 12.19
CA GLN A 274 -18.77 6.85 12.08
C GLN A 274 -19.15 5.96 13.28
N LEU A 275 -19.54 6.51 14.45
CA LEU A 275 -19.87 5.70 15.63
C LEU A 275 -20.95 4.62 15.36
N PRO A 276 -22.07 4.90 14.69
CA PRO A 276 -23.06 3.87 14.37
C PRO A 276 -22.52 2.82 13.40
N VAL A 277 -21.62 3.22 12.50
CA VAL A 277 -20.96 2.31 11.54
C VAL A 277 -20.02 1.34 12.26
N LEU A 278 -19.25 1.84 13.23
CA LEU A 278 -18.36 1.00 14.04
C LEU A 278 -19.15 0.03 14.94
N ALA A 279 -20.25 0.49 15.53
CA ALA A 279 -21.15 -0.35 16.30
C ALA A 279 -21.70 -1.52 15.45
N ASP A 280 -22.16 -1.21 14.23
CA ASP A 280 -22.66 -2.18 13.27
C ASP A 280 -21.62 -3.26 12.93
N ILE A 281 -20.37 -2.86 12.68
CA ILE A 281 -19.26 -3.79 12.43
C ILE A 281 -19.00 -4.69 13.64
N LEU A 282 -18.84 -4.12 14.84
CA LEU A 282 -18.56 -4.91 16.05
C LEU A 282 -19.69 -5.90 16.34
N ASN A 283 -20.94 -5.48 16.19
CA ASN A 283 -22.11 -6.34 16.41
C ASN A 283 -22.17 -7.50 15.41
N HIS A 284 -21.80 -7.28 14.14
CA HIS A 284 -21.70 -8.35 13.14
C HIS A 284 -20.60 -9.35 13.46
N TYR A 285 -19.43 -8.88 13.90
CA TYR A 285 -18.32 -9.76 14.27
C TYR A 285 -18.67 -10.56 15.53
N GLN A 286 -19.36 -9.95 16.50
CA GLN A 286 -19.82 -10.62 17.71
C GLN A 286 -20.85 -11.72 17.42
N ARG A 287 -21.91 -11.40 16.65
CA ARG A 287 -23.02 -12.34 16.40
C ARG A 287 -22.72 -13.37 15.31
N GLY A 288 -21.79 -13.05 14.42
CA GLY A 288 -21.52 -13.78 13.20
C GLY A 288 -21.85 -12.99 11.93
N THR A 289 -20.96 -13.10 10.94
CA THR A 289 -21.15 -12.62 9.56
C THR A 289 -20.67 -13.69 8.56
N HIS A 290 -20.52 -13.34 7.29
CA HIS A 290 -20.05 -14.23 6.22
C HIS A 290 -18.70 -14.89 6.56
N PHE A 291 -18.37 -15.97 5.85
CA PHE A 291 -17.08 -16.67 5.95
C PHE A 291 -16.74 -17.25 7.32
N GLY A 292 -17.77 -17.62 8.08
CA GLY A 292 -17.62 -18.18 9.42
C GLY A 292 -16.99 -17.22 10.42
N ILE A 293 -17.00 -15.91 10.15
CA ILE A 293 -16.44 -14.90 11.05
C ILE A 293 -17.43 -14.67 12.19
N HIS A 294 -17.05 -15.05 13.41
CA HIS A 294 -17.86 -14.85 14.62
C HIS A 294 -16.99 -14.82 15.87
N GLU A 295 -17.48 -14.19 16.93
CA GLU A 295 -16.90 -14.31 18.27
C GLU A 295 -17.33 -15.64 18.89
N ASP A 296 -16.37 -16.42 19.40
CA ASP A 296 -16.66 -17.61 20.18
C ASP A 296 -17.14 -17.19 21.58
N PRO A 297 -18.38 -17.50 21.98
CA PRO A 297 -18.93 -17.08 23.26
C PRO A 297 -18.24 -17.73 24.47
N ALA A 298 -17.48 -18.80 24.28
CA ALA A 298 -16.78 -19.48 25.37
C ALA A 298 -15.51 -18.73 25.82
N ASP A 299 -14.88 -17.97 24.93
CA ASP A 299 -13.60 -17.32 25.22
C ASP A 299 -13.40 -15.93 24.61
N HIS A 300 -14.41 -15.41 23.92
CA HIS A 300 -14.45 -14.07 23.34
C HIS A 300 -13.43 -13.81 22.23
N LEU A 301 -12.79 -14.86 21.71
CA LEU A 301 -11.89 -14.77 20.56
C LEU A 301 -12.69 -14.88 19.26
N LEU A 302 -12.27 -14.13 18.24
CA LEU A 302 -12.79 -14.31 16.89
C LEU A 302 -12.29 -15.62 16.29
N SER A 303 -13.25 -16.39 15.81
CA SER A 303 -13.05 -17.54 14.93
C SER A 303 -13.42 -17.16 13.51
N ILE A 304 -12.66 -17.66 12.54
CA ILE A 304 -12.84 -17.41 11.11
C ILE A 304 -12.68 -18.71 10.32
N GLY A 305 -13.23 -18.76 9.12
CA GLY A 305 -12.88 -19.79 8.16
C GLY A 305 -14.08 -20.31 7.38
N GLU A 306 -13.87 -20.44 6.09
CA GLU A 306 -14.75 -21.15 5.18
C GLU A 306 -13.89 -21.96 4.21
N PRO A 307 -14.19 -23.25 3.96
CA PRO A 307 -13.41 -24.06 3.06
C PRO A 307 -13.19 -23.39 1.69
N GLY A 308 -11.94 -23.37 1.24
CA GLY A 308 -11.58 -22.76 -0.05
C GLY A 308 -11.53 -21.23 -0.06
N ILE A 309 -11.82 -20.54 1.05
CA ILE A 309 -11.75 -19.07 1.13
C ILE A 309 -10.54 -18.63 1.95
N GLN A 310 -9.77 -17.73 1.37
CA GLN A 310 -8.65 -17.06 2.00
C GLN A 310 -9.12 -15.70 2.56
N LEU A 311 -8.98 -15.51 3.88
CA LEU A 311 -9.55 -14.35 4.59
C LEU A 311 -8.53 -13.40 5.20
N THR A 312 -7.33 -13.92 5.52
CA THR A 312 -6.25 -13.15 6.16
C THR A 312 -5.36 -12.51 5.10
N TRP A 313 -4.47 -11.59 5.48
CA TRP A 313 -3.48 -11.02 4.56
C TRP A 313 -2.51 -12.03 3.92
N MET A 314 -2.40 -13.23 4.48
CA MET A 314 -1.69 -14.35 3.86
C MET A 314 -2.63 -15.13 2.94
N ASP A 315 -3.01 -14.54 1.80
CA ASP A 315 -4.13 -14.94 0.93
C ASP A 315 -3.74 -15.48 -0.46
N ALA A 316 -2.55 -16.04 -0.61
CA ALA A 316 -2.20 -16.77 -1.83
C ALA A 316 -3.12 -17.98 -2.06
N LYS A 317 -3.74 -18.05 -3.25
CA LYS A 317 -4.64 -19.12 -3.67
C LYS A 317 -4.44 -19.48 -5.14
N LEU A 318 -4.34 -20.78 -5.43
CA LEU A 318 -4.26 -21.32 -6.79
C LEU A 318 -5.39 -22.33 -7.02
N GLY A 319 -6.31 -22.03 -7.94
CA GLY A 319 -7.51 -22.85 -8.12
C GLY A 319 -8.27 -22.91 -6.78
N ASP A 320 -8.50 -24.10 -6.25
CA ASP A 320 -9.12 -24.30 -4.93
C ASP A 320 -8.12 -24.41 -3.76
N TRP A 321 -6.82 -24.42 -4.04
CA TRP A 321 -5.79 -24.56 -3.02
C TRP A 321 -5.46 -23.21 -2.37
N VAL A 322 -5.86 -23.05 -1.11
CA VAL A 322 -5.39 -21.96 -0.24
C VAL A 322 -4.03 -22.34 0.33
N VAL A 323 -2.97 -21.66 -0.11
CA VAL A 323 -1.57 -22.03 0.19
C VAL A 323 -1.29 -21.94 1.69
N THR A 324 -1.75 -20.85 2.32
CA THR A 324 -1.60 -20.58 3.75
C THR A 324 -2.96 -20.54 4.44
N ALA A 325 -3.63 -21.69 4.49
CA ALA A 325 -4.91 -21.82 5.20
C ALA A 325 -4.73 -21.54 6.70
N ARG A 326 -5.47 -20.55 7.21
CA ARG A 326 -5.44 -20.09 8.60
C ARG A 326 -6.88 -19.93 9.08
N PHE A 327 -7.42 -21.02 9.62
CA PHE A 327 -8.78 -21.11 10.12
C PHE A 327 -8.83 -21.11 11.66
N GLY A 328 -10.03 -20.97 12.20
CA GLY A 328 -10.27 -20.84 13.63
C GLY A 328 -9.80 -19.49 14.15
N LYS A 329 -9.06 -19.50 15.26
CA LYS A 329 -8.60 -18.31 15.97
C LYS A 329 -7.22 -17.92 15.49
N VAL A 330 -7.14 -16.85 14.74
CA VAL A 330 -5.90 -16.36 14.12
C VAL A 330 -5.27 -15.24 14.96
N VAL A 331 -3.95 -15.28 15.14
CA VAL A 331 -3.24 -14.46 16.14
C VAL A 331 -3.44 -12.95 15.94
N GLU A 332 -3.24 -12.44 14.72
CA GLU A 332 -3.36 -11.01 14.44
C GLU A 332 -4.81 -10.55 14.31
N ILE A 333 -5.71 -11.43 13.86
CA ILE A 333 -7.14 -11.11 13.79
C ILE A 333 -7.69 -10.86 15.18
N ASN A 334 -7.27 -11.66 16.17
CA ASN A 334 -7.64 -11.45 17.56
C ASN A 334 -6.94 -10.24 18.20
N ALA A 335 -5.72 -9.91 17.78
CA ALA A 335 -5.08 -8.65 18.17
C ALA A 335 -5.82 -7.41 17.65
N LEU A 336 -6.27 -7.46 16.39
CA LEU A 336 -7.06 -6.43 15.75
C LEU A 336 -8.47 -6.33 16.37
N TRP A 337 -9.12 -7.46 16.66
CA TRP A 337 -10.41 -7.52 17.34
C TRP A 337 -10.39 -6.86 18.71
N TYR A 338 -9.42 -7.22 19.54
CA TYR A 338 -9.19 -6.59 20.84
C TYR A 338 -9.03 -5.07 20.71
N ASN A 339 -8.25 -4.62 19.73
CA ASN A 339 -8.06 -3.20 19.49
C ASN A 339 -9.33 -2.52 18.98
N ALA A 340 -10.12 -3.14 18.11
CA ALA A 340 -11.36 -2.56 17.59
C ALA A 340 -12.37 -2.27 18.73
N GLN A 341 -12.51 -3.21 19.67
CA GLN A 341 -13.38 -3.03 20.85
C GLN A 341 -12.92 -1.86 21.73
N LEU A 342 -11.63 -1.77 22.04
CA LEU A 342 -11.07 -0.69 22.87
C LEU A 342 -11.11 0.66 22.16
N ILE A 343 -10.78 0.71 20.87
CA ILE A 343 -10.84 1.94 20.07
C ILE A 343 -12.28 2.47 20.03
N TYR A 344 -13.26 1.59 19.85
CA TYR A 344 -14.66 2.03 19.89
C TYR A 344 -15.05 2.60 21.25
N ALA A 345 -14.70 1.92 22.34
CA ALA A 345 -14.95 2.41 23.69
C ALA A 345 -14.27 3.77 23.95
N ASP A 346 -13.03 3.95 23.49
CA ASP A 346 -12.30 5.21 23.63
C ASP A 346 -12.89 6.33 22.79
N LEU A 347 -13.36 6.04 21.57
CA LEU A 347 -14.05 7.01 20.73
C LEU A 347 -15.37 7.46 21.36
N LEU A 348 -16.16 6.54 21.93
CA LEU A 348 -17.39 6.88 22.66
C LEU A 348 -17.10 7.83 23.83
N ARG A 349 -16.11 7.51 24.66
CA ARG A 349 -15.69 8.36 25.80
C ARG A 349 -15.20 9.71 25.34
N ARG A 350 -14.28 9.73 24.36
CA ARG A 350 -13.69 10.96 23.83
C ARG A 350 -14.74 11.92 23.27
N LEU A 351 -15.76 11.38 22.61
CA LEU A 351 -16.82 12.16 22.01
C LEU A 351 -17.97 12.44 23.00
N GLY A 352 -17.91 11.98 24.24
CA GLY A 352 -19.04 12.10 25.18
C GLY A 352 -20.32 11.47 24.62
N ALA A 353 -20.19 10.40 23.84
CA ALA A 353 -21.28 9.67 23.18
C ALA A 353 -21.54 8.31 23.84
N ASP A 354 -20.97 8.07 25.03
CA ASP A 354 -21.17 6.83 25.77
C ASP A 354 -22.60 6.76 26.32
N THR A 355 -23.41 5.90 25.71
CA THR A 355 -24.79 5.62 26.12
C THR A 355 -24.82 4.43 27.05
N GLU A 356 -25.50 4.53 28.19
CA GLU A 356 -25.85 3.39 29.08
C GLU A 356 -24.68 2.44 29.44
N GLY A 357 -23.43 2.93 29.44
CA GLY A 357 -22.25 2.10 29.73
C GLY A 357 -21.75 1.26 28.55
N THR A 358 -22.07 1.61 27.31
CA THR A 358 -21.63 0.91 26.09
C THR A 358 -20.10 0.86 25.99
N ALA A 359 -19.40 1.94 26.34
CA ALA A 359 -17.93 1.94 26.35
C ALA A 359 -17.37 0.98 27.42
N ALA A 360 -18.02 0.88 28.58
CA ALA A 360 -17.63 -0.07 29.63
C ALA A 360 -17.92 -1.53 29.21
N HIS A 361 -19.02 -1.76 28.50
CA HIS A 361 -19.36 -3.08 27.94
C HIS A 361 -18.26 -3.59 27.00
N TRP A 362 -17.90 -2.81 25.97
CA TRP A 362 -16.86 -3.20 25.01
C TRP A 362 -15.47 -3.31 25.64
N ALA A 363 -15.13 -2.43 26.59
CA ALA A 363 -13.88 -2.55 27.33
C ALA A 363 -13.82 -3.85 28.16
N SER A 364 -14.93 -4.25 28.80
CA SER A 364 -15.00 -5.49 29.57
C SER A 364 -14.85 -6.73 28.67
N ARG A 365 -15.47 -6.73 27.48
CA ARG A 365 -15.28 -7.81 26.49
C ARG A 365 -13.84 -7.90 25.99
N ALA A 366 -13.19 -6.75 25.75
CA ALA A 366 -11.79 -6.73 25.37
C ALA A 366 -10.88 -7.35 26.44
N GLU A 367 -11.18 -7.14 27.73
CA GLU A 367 -10.43 -7.78 28.82
C GLU A 367 -10.61 -9.31 28.85
N LEU A 368 -11.82 -9.81 28.56
CA LEU A 368 -12.08 -11.24 28.40
C LEU A 368 -11.31 -11.82 27.20
N THR A 369 -11.34 -11.11 26.07
CA THR A 369 -10.55 -11.44 24.87
C THR A 369 -9.06 -11.53 25.22
N ARG A 370 -8.52 -10.58 25.99
CA ARG A 370 -7.12 -10.60 26.44
C ARG A 370 -6.79 -11.79 27.32
N ALA A 371 -7.62 -12.09 28.32
CA ALA A 371 -7.40 -13.21 29.22
C ALA A 371 -7.35 -14.55 28.47
N ALA A 372 -8.29 -14.77 27.56
CA ALA A 372 -8.32 -15.94 26.69
C ALA A 372 -7.10 -15.99 25.76
N PHE A 373 -6.78 -14.88 25.09
CA PHE A 373 -5.67 -14.81 24.15
C PHE A 373 -4.33 -15.20 24.80
N VAL A 374 -3.99 -14.56 25.92
CA VAL A 374 -2.71 -14.77 26.62
C VAL A 374 -2.56 -16.22 27.11
N THR A 375 -3.68 -16.87 27.43
CA THR A 375 -3.72 -18.27 27.88
C THR A 375 -3.60 -19.23 26.71
N GLN A 376 -4.31 -18.99 25.61
CA GLN A 376 -4.46 -19.96 24.53
C GLN A 376 -3.34 -19.89 23.49
N PHE A 377 -2.89 -18.67 23.13
CA PHE A 377 -1.91 -18.45 22.08
C PHE A 377 -0.46 -18.57 22.54
N TRP A 378 -0.18 -18.53 23.85
CA TRP A 378 1.20 -18.63 24.33
C TRP A 378 1.75 -20.04 24.10
N ASN A 379 2.88 -20.12 23.39
CA ASN A 379 3.65 -21.33 23.17
C ASN A 379 4.89 -21.31 24.08
N GLU A 380 4.83 -22.10 25.16
CA GLU A 380 5.90 -22.17 26.17
C GLU A 380 7.21 -22.72 25.57
N ASP A 381 7.14 -23.71 24.69
CA ASP A 381 8.33 -24.36 24.11
C ASP A 381 9.11 -23.45 23.17
N ARG A 382 8.39 -22.62 22.40
CA ARG A 382 8.98 -21.70 21.42
C ARG A 382 9.18 -20.28 21.97
N GLN A 383 8.68 -20.01 23.18
CA GLN A 383 8.69 -18.67 23.79
C GLN A 383 8.12 -17.59 22.86
N CYS A 384 7.03 -17.93 22.16
CA CYS A 384 6.37 -17.08 21.18
C CYS A 384 4.86 -17.37 21.14
N LEU A 385 4.11 -16.76 20.22
CA LEU A 385 2.69 -17.08 20.03
C LEU A 385 2.52 -18.19 18.97
N PHE A 386 1.52 -19.05 19.16
CA PHE A 386 0.96 -19.87 18.08
C PHE A 386 0.40 -18.96 16.97
N ASP A 387 0.54 -19.34 15.71
CA ASP A 387 0.07 -18.51 14.58
C ASP A 387 -1.46 -18.55 14.43
N TYR A 388 -2.07 -19.71 14.64
CA TYR A 388 -3.52 -19.89 14.72
C TYR A 388 -3.88 -21.14 15.54
N ILE A 389 -5.14 -21.21 15.96
CA ILE A 389 -5.73 -22.31 16.72
C ILE A 389 -7.02 -22.75 16.03
N ASP A 390 -7.10 -24.03 15.64
CA ASP A 390 -8.29 -24.62 15.01
C ASP A 390 -8.74 -25.85 15.82
N GLY A 391 -9.81 -25.68 16.60
CA GLY A 391 -10.24 -26.66 17.58
C GLY A 391 -9.13 -27.01 18.57
N ARG A 392 -8.62 -28.26 18.52
CA ARG A 392 -7.52 -28.71 19.37
C ARG A 392 -6.14 -28.49 18.76
N PHE A 393 -6.08 -28.19 17.46
CA PHE A 393 -4.82 -27.96 16.76
C PHE A 393 -4.31 -26.55 17.06
N LYS A 394 -3.00 -26.44 17.36
CA LYS A 394 -2.32 -25.15 17.56
C LYS A 394 -1.10 -25.09 16.65
N SER A 395 -1.07 -24.13 15.73
CA SER A 395 0.03 -23.97 14.78
C SER A 395 1.24 -23.34 15.46
N ALA A 396 2.31 -24.13 15.64
CA ALA A 396 3.57 -23.67 16.23
C ALA A 396 4.51 -23.00 15.21
N SER A 397 4.03 -22.73 13.98
CA SER A 397 4.81 -22.04 12.95
C SER A 397 5.17 -20.63 13.41
N VAL A 398 6.46 -20.31 13.42
CA VAL A 398 6.94 -18.98 13.80
C VAL A 398 6.73 -18.02 12.62
N ARG A 399 5.75 -17.13 12.77
CA ARG A 399 5.35 -16.12 11.77
C ARG A 399 5.42 -14.71 12.37
N PRO A 400 5.52 -13.65 11.54
CA PRO A 400 5.63 -12.28 12.03
C PRO A 400 4.31 -11.71 12.57
N ASN A 401 3.17 -12.36 12.29
CA ASN A 401 1.82 -11.93 12.68
C ASN A 401 1.66 -11.66 14.18
N GLN A 402 2.37 -12.41 15.01
CA GLN A 402 2.40 -12.24 16.47
C GLN A 402 2.84 -10.84 16.93
N LEU A 403 3.58 -10.09 16.10
CA LEU A 403 3.94 -8.70 16.38
C LEU A 403 2.72 -7.81 16.57
N LEU A 404 1.61 -8.09 15.88
CA LEU A 404 0.38 -7.29 15.99
C LEU A 404 -0.26 -7.40 17.38
N ALA A 405 0.00 -8.47 18.14
CA ALA A 405 -0.40 -8.53 19.55
C ALA A 405 0.35 -7.51 20.43
N ILE A 406 1.46 -6.96 19.95
CA ILE A 406 2.33 -6.04 20.70
C ILE A 406 2.29 -4.65 20.10
N SER A 407 2.31 -4.51 18.76
CA SER A 407 2.57 -3.26 18.04
C SER A 407 1.41 -2.27 18.07
N LEU A 408 0.17 -2.78 18.03
CA LEU A 408 -1.05 -1.99 17.92
C LEU A 408 -1.25 -1.01 19.11
N PRO A 409 -2.10 0.04 18.97
CA PRO A 409 -2.27 1.10 19.97
C PRO A 409 -2.53 0.57 21.38
N HIS A 410 -3.40 -0.43 21.50
CA HIS A 410 -3.63 -1.17 22.73
C HIS A 410 -2.88 -2.52 22.64
N PRO A 411 -1.74 -2.68 23.34
CA PRO A 411 -0.99 -3.93 23.30
C PRO A 411 -1.79 -5.04 23.99
N LEU A 412 -2.08 -6.10 23.25
CA LEU A 412 -2.74 -7.31 23.74
C LEU A 412 -1.77 -8.18 24.58
N LEU A 413 -0.48 -8.12 24.24
CA LEU A 413 0.61 -8.78 24.94
C LEU A 413 1.68 -7.76 25.37
N SER A 414 2.13 -7.84 26.62
CA SER A 414 3.11 -6.91 27.20
C SER A 414 4.14 -7.64 28.07
N GLY A 415 5.09 -6.90 28.65
CA GLY A 415 6.04 -7.42 29.63
C GLY A 415 7.02 -8.48 29.06
N PRO A 416 7.40 -9.50 29.86
CA PRO A 416 8.37 -10.52 29.47
C PRO A 416 7.96 -11.32 28.21
N LYS A 417 6.68 -11.68 28.07
CA LYS A 417 6.18 -12.42 26.90
C LYS A 417 6.32 -11.59 25.61
N ALA A 418 6.03 -10.29 25.66
CA ALA A 418 6.25 -9.40 24.51
C ALA A 418 7.74 -9.30 24.13
N LYS A 419 8.65 -9.20 25.12
CA LYS A 419 10.10 -9.21 24.86
C LYS A 419 10.56 -10.51 24.22
N ALA A 420 10.03 -11.65 24.66
CA ALA A 420 10.34 -12.96 24.11
C ALA A 420 9.89 -13.07 22.64
N VAL A 421 8.66 -12.65 22.32
CA VAL A 421 8.16 -12.58 20.93
C VAL A 421 9.06 -11.71 20.04
N VAL A 422 9.38 -10.49 20.48
CA VAL A 422 10.24 -9.58 19.69
C VAL A 422 11.61 -10.20 19.43
N ARG A 423 12.21 -10.87 20.44
CA ARG A 423 13.47 -11.60 20.28
C ARG A 423 13.35 -12.73 19.26
N THR A 424 12.32 -13.58 19.39
CA THR A 424 12.10 -14.71 18.46
C THR A 424 11.93 -14.23 17.02
N VAL A 425 11.16 -13.17 16.79
CA VAL A 425 10.97 -12.59 15.45
C VAL A 425 12.25 -11.96 14.93
N GLU A 426 13.00 -11.23 15.76
CA GLU A 426 14.28 -10.62 15.37
C GLU A 426 15.31 -11.69 14.98
N GLU A 427 15.40 -12.79 15.73
CA GLU A 427 16.38 -13.85 15.51
C GLU A 427 16.03 -14.71 14.28
N GLN A 428 14.76 -15.02 14.07
CA GLN A 428 14.36 -16.02 13.07
C GLN A 428 13.84 -15.42 11.76
N LEU A 429 13.26 -14.21 11.80
CA LEU A 429 12.51 -13.66 10.66
C LEU A 429 13.10 -12.38 10.10
N LEU A 430 13.83 -11.58 10.90
CA LEU A 430 14.35 -10.30 10.42
C LEU A 430 15.40 -10.46 9.30
N THR A 431 15.31 -9.57 8.32
CA THR A 431 16.26 -9.39 7.23
C THR A 431 16.55 -7.89 7.05
N PRO A 432 17.54 -7.50 6.23
CA PRO A 432 17.78 -6.10 5.90
C PRO A 432 16.62 -5.40 5.16
N ARG A 433 15.69 -6.15 4.55
CA ARG A 433 14.60 -5.60 3.73
C ARG A 433 13.22 -5.68 4.38
N GLY A 434 13.04 -6.53 5.40
CA GLY A 434 11.74 -6.81 5.99
C GLY A 434 11.76 -8.06 6.86
N LEU A 435 10.59 -8.63 7.12
CA LEU A 435 10.47 -9.89 7.84
C LEU A 435 10.09 -11.04 6.91
N ARG A 436 10.75 -12.19 7.09
CA ARG A 436 10.30 -13.47 6.51
C ARG A 436 8.92 -13.81 7.06
N THR A 437 8.06 -14.31 6.18
CA THR A 437 6.69 -14.73 6.53
C THR A 437 6.63 -16.05 7.29
N LEU A 438 7.68 -16.87 7.20
CA LEU A 438 7.82 -18.15 7.88
C LEU A 438 9.30 -18.38 8.24
N ALA A 439 9.55 -18.98 9.41
CA ALA A 439 10.91 -19.27 9.86
C ALA A 439 11.61 -20.34 8.98
N PRO A 440 12.92 -20.20 8.67
CA PRO A 440 13.66 -21.11 7.79
C PRO A 440 13.68 -22.60 8.16
N GLY A 441 13.46 -22.93 9.44
CA GLY A 441 13.44 -24.32 9.91
C GLY A 441 12.13 -25.07 9.65
N HIS A 442 11.12 -24.41 9.07
CA HIS A 442 9.83 -25.03 8.79
C HIS A 442 9.85 -25.80 7.45
N PRO A 443 9.22 -26.99 7.34
CA PRO A 443 9.23 -27.79 6.10
C PRO A 443 8.71 -27.06 4.86
N ASP A 444 7.70 -26.21 5.05
CA ASP A 444 7.11 -25.43 3.95
C ASP A 444 7.94 -24.20 3.56
N TYR A 445 9.04 -23.90 4.25
CA TYR A 445 9.81 -22.70 3.99
C TYR A 445 10.37 -22.66 2.57
N LYS A 446 10.09 -21.55 1.86
CA LYS A 446 10.57 -21.22 0.52
C LYS A 446 11.41 -19.94 0.59
N PRO A 447 12.72 -20.01 0.29
CA PRO A 447 13.61 -18.86 0.39
C PRO A 447 13.50 -17.88 -0.78
N THR A 448 12.97 -18.32 -1.92
CA THR A 448 12.92 -17.53 -3.16
C THR A 448 11.50 -17.44 -3.71
N TYR A 449 11.17 -16.29 -4.28
CA TYR A 449 9.92 -16.04 -5.00
C TYR A 449 10.23 -15.89 -6.49
N GLU A 450 10.17 -17.00 -7.22
CA GLU A 450 10.45 -17.06 -8.66
C GLU A 450 9.76 -18.25 -9.32
N GLY A 451 9.85 -18.34 -10.65
CA GLY A 451 9.20 -19.39 -11.43
C GLY A 451 7.81 -18.99 -11.92
N ASP A 452 7.01 -19.98 -12.32
CA ASP A 452 5.64 -19.79 -12.76
C ASP A 452 4.70 -19.35 -11.61
N GLN A 453 3.42 -19.15 -11.94
CA GLN A 453 2.43 -18.74 -10.93
C GLN A 453 2.35 -19.73 -9.77
N PHE A 454 2.40 -21.04 -10.02
CA PHE A 454 2.33 -22.07 -9.00
C PHE A 454 3.45 -21.91 -7.96
N HIS A 455 4.71 -21.82 -8.41
CA HIS A 455 5.86 -21.74 -7.51
C HIS A 455 5.86 -20.44 -6.70
N ARG A 456 5.46 -19.35 -7.33
CA ARG A 456 5.38 -18.03 -6.69
C ARG A 456 4.27 -17.98 -5.64
N ASP A 457 3.05 -18.38 -5.98
CA ASP A 457 1.92 -18.38 -5.04
C ASP A 457 2.20 -19.32 -3.85
N ALA A 458 2.85 -20.47 -4.11
CA ALA A 458 3.30 -21.39 -3.06
C ALA A 458 4.36 -20.77 -2.11
N ALA A 459 5.18 -19.84 -2.59
CA ALA A 459 6.22 -19.17 -1.81
C ALA A 459 5.77 -17.86 -1.14
N TYR A 460 4.67 -17.25 -1.62
CA TYR A 460 4.30 -15.85 -1.35
C TYR A 460 4.23 -15.49 0.14
N HIS A 461 3.73 -16.42 0.97
CA HIS A 461 3.70 -16.29 2.42
C HIS A 461 4.39 -17.46 3.14
N GLN A 462 5.34 -18.13 2.48
CA GLN A 462 6.04 -19.28 3.05
C GLN A 462 7.53 -19.02 3.23
N GLY A 463 7.96 -17.78 3.48
CA GLY A 463 9.37 -17.45 3.71
C GLY A 463 9.79 -16.14 3.05
N THR A 464 9.12 -15.79 1.95
CA THR A 464 9.20 -14.48 1.29
C THR A 464 9.17 -13.34 2.30
N VAL A 465 10.04 -12.34 2.08
CA VAL A 465 10.23 -11.20 2.97
C VAL A 465 9.26 -10.09 2.60
N TRP A 466 8.54 -9.57 3.58
CA TRP A 466 7.57 -8.48 3.42
C TRP A 466 8.02 -7.24 4.18
N THR A 467 8.00 -6.08 3.51
CA THR A 467 8.56 -4.84 4.05
C THR A 467 7.63 -4.10 4.99
N TRP A 468 6.31 -4.11 4.73
CA TRP A 468 5.34 -3.42 5.59
C TRP A 468 5.39 -3.91 7.05
N LEU A 469 5.79 -5.16 7.26
CA LEU A 469 6.00 -5.75 8.59
C LEU A 469 7.11 -5.08 9.42
N LEU A 470 7.97 -4.25 8.80
CA LEU A 470 8.89 -3.39 9.54
C LEU A 470 8.15 -2.36 10.40
N GLY A 471 6.96 -1.91 10.02
CA GLY A 471 6.15 -1.01 10.84
C GLY A 471 5.81 -1.64 12.19
N PRO A 472 5.04 -2.75 12.22
CA PRO A 472 4.73 -3.47 13.44
C PRO A 472 5.97 -3.92 14.22
N PHE A 473 7.05 -4.32 13.53
CA PHE A 473 8.30 -4.70 14.18
C PHE A 473 8.93 -3.51 14.92
N CYS A 474 9.04 -2.35 14.28
CA CYS A 474 9.58 -1.14 14.89
C CYS A 474 8.73 -0.68 16.09
N ASP A 475 7.40 -0.68 15.98
CA ASP A 475 6.51 -0.36 17.12
C ASP A 475 6.77 -1.30 18.31
N ALA A 476 6.81 -2.62 18.05
CA ALA A 476 7.03 -3.62 19.09
C ALA A 476 8.45 -3.51 19.71
N LEU A 477 9.46 -3.23 18.88
CA LEU A 477 10.84 -3.04 19.30
C LEU A 477 10.98 -1.81 20.21
N ILE A 478 10.40 -0.68 19.83
CA ILE A 478 10.40 0.55 20.62
C ILE A 478 9.61 0.37 21.91
N ARG A 479 8.44 -0.28 21.85
CA ARG A 479 7.62 -0.54 23.05
C ARG A 479 8.35 -1.44 24.05
N THR A 480 9.13 -2.41 23.60
CA THR A 480 9.80 -3.39 24.48
C THR A 480 11.21 -2.96 24.94
N ARG A 481 11.89 -2.10 24.17
CA ARG A 481 13.29 -1.70 24.42
C ARG A 481 13.51 -0.19 24.54
N GLY A 482 12.46 0.63 24.46
CA GLY A 482 12.54 2.09 24.57
C GLY A 482 13.50 2.70 23.56
N GLU A 483 14.38 3.58 24.04
CA GLU A 483 15.36 4.31 23.22
C GLU A 483 16.33 3.38 22.46
N ALA A 484 16.72 2.24 23.05
CA ALA A 484 17.54 1.26 22.33
C ALA A 484 16.78 0.67 21.13
N GLY A 485 15.47 0.44 21.30
CA GLY A 485 14.60 0.02 20.21
C GLY A 485 14.46 1.09 19.13
N ARG A 486 14.36 2.37 19.52
CA ARG A 486 14.29 3.51 18.59
C ARG A 486 15.54 3.62 17.71
N LYS A 487 16.73 3.53 18.31
CA LYS A 487 18.00 3.53 17.59
C LYS A 487 18.11 2.39 16.59
N ARG A 488 17.69 1.18 17.00
CA ARG A 488 17.69 0.01 16.13
C ARG A 488 16.68 0.14 14.99
N ALA A 489 15.47 0.65 15.26
CA ALA A 489 14.48 0.96 14.24
C ALA A 489 15.02 1.95 13.20
N ARG A 490 15.61 3.08 13.64
CA ARG A 490 16.24 4.05 12.73
C ARG A 490 17.28 3.40 11.83
N GLN A 491 18.16 2.57 12.39
CA GLN A 491 19.20 1.86 11.61
C GLN A 491 18.59 0.92 10.56
N LEU A 492 17.56 0.15 10.92
CA LEU A 492 16.90 -0.78 10.01
C LEU A 492 16.25 -0.04 8.84
N LEU A 493 15.51 1.04 9.11
CA LEU A 493 14.81 1.79 8.07
C LEU A 493 15.79 2.56 7.17
N LEU A 494 16.88 3.11 7.72
CA LEU A 494 17.96 3.68 6.92
C LEU A 494 18.61 2.66 5.98
N GLY A 495 18.60 1.38 6.35
CA GLY A 495 19.07 0.28 5.51
C GLY A 495 18.26 0.08 4.22
N LEU A 496 17.05 0.67 4.12
CA LEU A 496 16.25 0.67 2.90
C LEU A 496 16.68 1.74 1.89
N LEU A 497 17.51 2.72 2.28
CA LEU A 497 17.89 3.83 1.39
C LEU A 497 18.52 3.36 0.06
N PRO A 498 19.44 2.38 0.03
CA PRO A 498 19.96 1.85 -1.24
C PRO A 498 18.87 1.29 -2.15
N HIS A 499 17.88 0.59 -1.58
CA HIS A 499 16.74 0.07 -2.36
C HIS A 499 15.97 1.21 -3.01
N VAL A 500 15.58 2.20 -2.21
CA VAL A 500 14.78 3.35 -2.67
C VAL A 500 15.51 4.17 -3.75
N GLN A 501 16.86 4.16 -3.77
CA GLN A 501 17.64 4.99 -4.69
C GLN A 501 18.14 4.26 -5.94
N GLN A 502 18.41 2.96 -5.84
CA GLN A 502 19.23 2.24 -6.83
C GLN A 502 18.59 0.95 -7.32
N GLU A 503 17.55 0.43 -6.64
CA GLU A 503 16.96 -0.88 -6.95
C GLU A 503 15.46 -0.73 -7.30
N GLY A 504 14.97 -1.56 -8.21
CA GLY A 504 13.55 -1.57 -8.57
C GLY A 504 13.03 -0.23 -9.13
N ILE A 505 11.88 0.24 -8.61
CA ILE A 505 11.33 1.57 -8.92
C ILE A 505 11.96 2.60 -8.00
N VAL A 506 12.83 3.43 -8.57
CA VAL A 506 13.48 4.54 -7.87
C VAL A 506 12.44 5.46 -7.24
N GLY A 507 12.60 5.71 -5.94
CA GLY A 507 11.71 6.56 -5.16
C GLY A 507 10.51 5.83 -4.57
N SER A 508 10.51 4.51 -4.48
CA SER A 508 9.47 3.72 -3.79
C SER A 508 10.05 2.49 -3.08
N ILE A 509 9.20 1.73 -2.39
CA ILE A 509 9.56 0.48 -1.73
C ILE A 509 8.74 -0.66 -2.34
N SER A 510 9.41 -1.77 -2.64
CA SER A 510 8.79 -2.96 -3.20
C SER A 510 8.00 -3.75 -2.16
N GLU A 511 7.03 -4.51 -2.65
CA GLU A 511 6.14 -5.33 -1.85
C GLU A 511 6.90 -6.41 -1.07
N ILE A 512 7.69 -7.21 -1.80
CA ILE A 512 8.38 -8.38 -1.28
C ILE A 512 9.82 -8.50 -1.77
N PHE A 513 10.57 -9.33 -1.05
CA PHE A 513 11.96 -9.63 -1.34
C PHE A 513 12.22 -11.13 -1.16
N ASP A 514 13.22 -11.65 -1.86
CA ASP A 514 13.75 -12.99 -1.57
C ASP A 514 14.29 -13.06 -0.13
N ALA A 515 14.10 -14.21 0.52
CA ALA A 515 14.45 -14.40 1.92
C ALA A 515 15.95 -14.59 2.18
N THR A 516 16.71 -14.82 1.13
CA THR A 516 18.17 -15.01 1.16
C THR A 516 18.88 -13.85 0.47
N ALA A 517 20.11 -13.57 0.90
CA ALA A 517 20.97 -12.59 0.24
C ALA A 517 21.08 -12.90 -1.28
N PRO A 518 21.08 -11.87 -2.15
CA PRO A 518 21.16 -10.45 -1.84
C PRO A 518 19.80 -9.78 -1.52
N HIS A 519 18.75 -10.55 -1.22
CA HIS A 519 17.39 -10.06 -0.98
C HIS A 519 16.87 -9.26 -2.18
N ARG A 520 16.78 -9.92 -3.33
CA ARG A 520 16.30 -9.27 -4.56
C ARG A 520 14.86 -8.82 -4.37
N ALA A 521 14.54 -7.61 -4.83
CA ALA A 521 13.15 -7.14 -4.91
C ALA A 521 12.35 -8.05 -5.85
N ARG A 522 11.16 -8.44 -5.39
CA ARG A 522 10.19 -9.28 -6.09
C ARG A 522 8.81 -8.64 -5.92
N GLY A 523 7.79 -9.26 -6.52
CA GLY A 523 6.42 -8.75 -6.40
C GLY A 523 6.34 -7.28 -6.80
N CYS A 524 5.29 -6.60 -6.35
CA CYS A 524 4.94 -5.27 -6.85
C CYS A 524 6.07 -4.26 -6.56
N PRO A 525 6.65 -3.61 -7.58
CA PRO A 525 7.87 -2.83 -7.37
C PRO A 525 7.66 -1.56 -6.54
N ALA A 526 6.46 -0.96 -6.60
CA ALA A 526 6.06 0.19 -5.80
C ALA A 526 4.77 -0.14 -5.05
N GLN A 527 4.85 -0.28 -3.72
CA GLN A 527 3.73 -0.75 -2.93
C GLN A 527 3.39 0.21 -1.77
N ALA A 528 2.09 0.48 -1.60
CA ALA A 528 1.51 1.42 -0.65
C ALA A 528 1.73 1.09 0.83
N TRP A 529 1.47 -0.15 1.29
CA TRP A 529 1.70 -0.54 2.69
C TRP A 529 3.17 -0.55 3.09
N SER A 530 4.06 -0.85 2.15
CA SER A 530 5.51 -0.86 2.39
C SER A 530 6.01 0.56 2.64
N VAL A 531 5.62 1.50 1.78
CA VAL A 531 5.90 2.93 1.96
C VAL A 531 5.17 3.47 3.18
N GLY A 532 3.89 3.13 3.34
CA GLY A 532 3.01 3.62 4.40
C GLY A 532 3.51 3.25 5.78
N GLU A 533 3.80 1.97 6.03
CA GLU A 533 4.25 1.53 7.34
C GLU A 533 5.63 2.08 7.70
N VAL A 534 6.57 2.11 6.75
CA VAL A 534 7.91 2.69 6.97
C VAL A 534 7.80 4.18 7.28
N LEU A 535 7.05 4.93 6.48
CA LEU A 535 6.84 6.37 6.68
C LEU A 535 6.09 6.66 7.99
N ARG A 536 5.10 5.84 8.34
CA ARG A 536 4.35 5.93 9.61
C ARG A 536 5.31 5.88 10.78
N VAL A 537 6.09 4.82 10.92
CA VAL A 537 7.00 4.68 12.09
C VAL A 537 8.13 5.70 12.06
N TRP A 538 8.65 6.05 10.88
CA TRP A 538 9.68 7.07 10.71
C TRP A 538 9.23 8.41 11.32
N ARG A 539 7.99 8.80 11.04
CA ARG A 539 7.43 10.08 11.47
C ARG A 539 6.87 10.02 12.89
N GLN A 540 6.18 8.93 13.23
CA GLN A 540 5.58 8.70 14.56
C GLN A 540 6.61 8.77 15.68
N TYR A 541 7.81 8.25 15.44
CA TYR A 541 8.87 8.21 16.45
C TYR A 541 10.00 9.21 16.16
N SER A 542 9.82 10.12 15.19
CA SER A 542 10.85 11.06 14.73
C SER A 542 12.21 10.36 14.58
N LEU A 543 12.22 9.26 13.82
CA LEU A 543 13.34 8.34 13.78
C LEU A 543 14.56 8.95 13.18
#